data_AF-A0A3B4XEW9-F1
#
_entry.id   AF-A0A3B4XEW9-F1
#
_cell.length_a   1.000
_cell.length_b   1.000
_cell.length_c   1.000
_cell.angle_alpha   90.00
_cell.angle_beta   90.00
_cell.angle_gamma   90.00
#
_symmetry.space_group_name_H-M   'P 1'
#
loop_
_entity.id
_entity.type
_entity.pdbx_description
1 polymer ?
#
loop_
_entity_poly.entity_id
_entity_poly.type
_entity_poly.pdbx_seq_one_letter_code
_entity_poly.pdbx_strand_id
1 'polypeptide(L)'
;VWSLGVIVYILLCGFPPFYADNDAQLYEKIKRGEFEFLRPYWDPISLEAKDMVRRMLTVDPKKRITCEEAMQHPWLRSEASHLTEEIATAQQLREQGM
;
A
#
# COMPACT_ATOMS: atom_id res chain seq x y z
N VAL A 1 -4.26 7.16 8.18
CA VAL A 1 -3.96 6.66 6.82
C VAL A 1 -2.55 7.00 6.32
N TRP A 2 -2.03 8.23 6.48
CA TRP A 2 -0.68 8.58 5.99
C TRP A 2 0.41 7.58 6.40
N SER A 3 0.55 7.30 7.70
CA SER A 3 1.56 6.35 8.20
C SER A 3 1.39 4.94 7.63
N LEU A 4 0.14 4.53 7.35
CA LEU A 4 -0.13 3.26 6.68
C LEU A 4 0.38 3.28 5.24
N GLY A 5 0.21 4.39 4.50
CA GLY A 5 0.78 4.55 3.16
C GLY A 5 2.31 4.42 3.16
N VAL A 6 2.98 4.97 4.17
CA VAL A 6 4.44 4.82 4.34
C VAL A 6 4.81 3.35 4.57
N ILE A 7 4.11 2.66 5.47
CA ILE A 7 4.35 1.24 5.76
C ILE A 7 4.09 0.38 4.52
N VAL A 8 2.97 0.59 3.82
CA VAL A 8 2.63 -0.15 2.59
C VAL A 8 3.69 0.07 1.51
N TYR A 9 4.16 1.31 1.31
CA TYR A 9 5.25 1.60 0.38
C TYR A 9 6.50 0.77 0.71
N ILE A 10 6.90 0.74 1.99
CA ILE A 10 8.07 -0.04 2.45
C ILE A 10 7.83 -1.55 2.26
N LEU A 11 6.66 -2.07 2.59
CA LEU A 11 6.36 -3.49 2.44
C LEU A 11 6.42 -3.95 0.98
N LEU A 12 6.07 -3.07 0.04
CA LEU A 12 6.03 -3.39 -1.38
C LEU A 12 7.41 -3.35 -2.05
N CYS A 13 8.29 -2.40 -1.69
CA CYS A 13 9.57 -2.20 -2.39
C CYS A 13 10.83 -2.28 -1.51
N GLY A 14 10.68 -2.30 -0.17
CA GLY A 14 11.77 -2.49 0.79
C GLY A 14 12.44 -1.23 1.33
N PHE A 15 12.01 -0.02 0.94
CA PHE A 15 12.63 1.25 1.36
C PHE A 15 11.59 2.36 1.55
N PRO A 16 11.89 3.44 2.32
CA PRO A 16 10.91 4.49 2.58
C PRO A 16 10.64 5.37 1.35
N PRO A 17 9.42 5.95 1.22
CA PRO A 17 9.06 6.82 0.10
C PRO A 17 9.82 8.15 0.08
N PHE A 18 10.33 8.61 1.23
CA PHE A 18 11.02 9.89 1.37
C PHE A 18 12.47 9.65 1.81
N TYR A 19 13.41 10.20 1.05
CA TYR A 19 14.84 10.18 1.34
C TYR A 19 15.48 11.51 0.91
N ALA A 20 16.41 12.00 1.73
CA ALA A 20 17.25 13.16 1.46
C ALA A 20 18.53 13.09 2.29
N ASP A 21 19.53 13.88 1.91
CA ASP A 21 20.86 13.89 2.57
C ASP A 21 20.84 14.53 3.97
N ASN A 22 19.77 15.26 4.32
CA ASN A 22 19.58 15.86 5.63
C ASN A 22 18.10 16.01 6.00
N ASP A 23 17.85 16.17 7.30
CA ASP A 23 16.51 16.23 7.89
C ASP A 23 15.66 17.40 7.38
N ALA A 24 16.27 18.55 7.09
CA ALA A 24 15.52 19.72 6.60
C ALA A 24 14.94 19.46 5.20
N GLN A 25 15.74 18.88 4.30
CA GLN A 25 15.28 18.48 2.98
C GLN A 25 14.27 17.33 3.04
N LEU A 26 14.49 16.35 3.92
CA LEU A 26 13.56 15.24 4.14
C LEU A 26 12.19 15.77 4.59
N TYR A 27 12.18 16.70 5.54
CA TYR A 27 10.96 17.29 6.06
C TYR A 27 10.20 18.09 4.99
N GLU A 28 10.90 18.84 4.14
CA GLU A 28 10.27 19.54 3.02
C GLU A 28 9.68 18.57 1.98
N LYS A 29 10.37 17.47 1.66
CA LYS A 29 9.80 16.41 0.79
C LYS A 29 8.52 15.80 1.38
N ILE A 30 8.53 15.50 2.69
CA ILE A 30 7.36 14.95 3.40
C ILE A 30 6.19 15.93 3.32
N LYS A 31 6.41 17.22 3.58
CA LYS A 31 5.37 18.26 3.48
C LYS A 31 4.78 18.38 2.08
N ARG A 32 5.62 18.26 1.04
CA ARG A 32 5.19 18.33 -0.36
C ARG A 32 4.57 17.04 -0.86
N GLY A 33 4.77 15.92 -0.14
CA GLY A 33 4.35 14.60 -0.59
C GLY A 33 5.08 14.14 -1.85
N GLU A 34 6.32 14.60 -2.04
CA GLU A 34 7.14 14.27 -3.20
C GLU A 34 7.83 12.92 -2.98
N PHE A 35 7.32 11.88 -3.64
CA PHE A 35 7.92 10.55 -3.69
C PHE A 35 7.76 9.94 -5.09
N GLU A 36 8.56 8.92 -5.39
CA GLU A 36 8.58 8.27 -6.70
C GLU A 36 8.40 6.76 -6.57
N PHE A 37 7.89 6.11 -7.62
CA PHE A 37 7.86 4.65 -7.73
C PHE A 37 9.10 4.20 -8.52
N LEU A 38 10.23 4.06 -7.83
CA LEU A 38 11.53 3.83 -8.46
C LEU A 38 11.63 2.47 -9.14
N ARG A 39 12.19 2.46 -10.35
CA ARG A 39 12.57 1.24 -11.07
C ARG A 39 13.91 0.69 -10.55
N PRO A 40 14.14 -0.63 -10.61
CA PRO A 40 13.23 -1.68 -11.08
C PRO A 40 12.24 -2.16 -10.00
N TYR A 41 12.39 -1.71 -8.76
CA TYR A 41 11.66 -2.22 -7.59
C TYR A 41 10.13 -2.15 -7.74
N TRP A 42 9.64 -1.12 -8.42
CA TRP A 42 8.21 -0.91 -8.67
C TRP A 42 7.72 -1.45 -10.00
N ASP A 43 8.57 -1.99 -10.86
CA ASP A 43 8.14 -2.58 -12.14
C ASP A 43 7.19 -3.77 -11.99
N PRO A 44 7.42 -4.75 -11.07
CA PRO A 44 6.53 -5.90 -10.92
C PRO A 44 5.26 -5.59 -10.11
N ILE A 45 5.15 -4.40 -9.50
CA ILE A 45 4.03 -4.03 -8.63
C ILE A 45 2.86 -3.51 -9.47
N SER A 46 1.66 -4.01 -9.17
CA SER A 46 0.41 -3.67 -9.86
C SER A 46 0.08 -2.16 -9.83
N LEU A 47 -0.68 -1.71 -10.82
CA LEU A 47 -1.10 -0.31 -10.91
C LEU A 47 -2.05 0.07 -9.77
N GLU A 48 -2.87 -0.88 -9.34
CA GLU A 48 -3.84 -0.75 -8.25
C GLU A 48 -3.12 -0.53 -6.90
N ALA A 49 -2.02 -1.25 -6.65
CA ALA A 49 -1.20 -1.05 -5.46
C ALA A 49 -0.58 0.36 -5.45
N LYS A 50 -0.04 0.80 -6.60
CA LYS A 50 0.51 2.15 -6.76
C LYS A 50 -0.56 3.22 -6.57
N ASP A 51 -1.78 3.01 -7.09
CA ASP A 51 -2.91 3.94 -6.88
C ASP A 51 -3.29 4.03 -5.40
N MET A 52 -3.39 2.90 -4.70
CA MET A 52 -3.65 2.88 -3.26
C MET A 52 -2.62 3.71 -2.50
N VAL A 53 -1.33 3.50 -2.75
CA VAL A 53 -0.25 4.22 -2.07
C VAL A 53 -0.31 5.72 -2.36
N ARG A 54 -0.58 6.14 -3.60
CA ARG A 54 -0.79 7.56 -3.94
C ARG A 54 -1.92 8.18 -3.11
N ARG A 55 -3.06 7.50 -3.02
CA ARG A 55 -4.23 7.97 -2.28
C ARG A 55 -3.99 8.05 -0.76
N MET A 56 -3.22 7.11 -0.21
CA MET A 56 -2.82 7.12 1.20
C MET A 56 -1.83 8.25 1.52
N LEU A 57 -0.94 8.56 0.59
CA LEU A 57 0.09 9.60 0.70
C LEU A 57 -0.32 10.95 0.09
N THR A 58 -1.63 11.19 -0.06
CA THR A 58 -2.16 12.52 -0.40
C THR A 58 -1.89 13.51 0.73
N VAL A 59 -1.23 14.64 0.42
CA VAL A 59 -0.86 15.67 1.40
C VAL A 59 -2.08 16.28 2.07
N ASP A 60 -3.07 16.72 1.28
CA ASP A 60 -4.31 17.31 1.79
C ASP A 60 -5.14 16.22 2.52
N PRO A 61 -5.31 16.31 3.85
CA PRO A 61 -6.01 15.30 4.61
C PRO A 61 -7.50 15.20 4.26
N LYS A 62 -8.11 16.25 3.67
CA LYS A 62 -9.51 16.21 3.22
C LYS A 62 -9.68 15.44 1.90
N LYS A 63 -8.60 15.27 1.13
CA LYS A 63 -8.56 14.50 -0.13
C LYS A 63 -7.89 13.14 0.03
N ARG A 64 -7.26 12.90 1.19
CA ARG A 64 -6.64 11.63 1.53
C ARG A 64 -7.70 10.58 1.75
N ILE A 65 -7.50 9.40 1.16
CA ILE A 65 -8.41 8.27 1.31
C ILE A 65 -8.65 7.94 2.79
N THR A 66 -9.89 7.62 3.15
CA THR A 66 -10.22 7.13 4.49
C THR A 66 -9.91 5.64 4.62
N CYS A 67 -9.97 5.10 5.84
CA CYS A 67 -9.80 3.66 6.05
C CYS A 67 -10.91 2.86 5.36
N GLU A 68 -12.16 3.34 5.45
CA GLU A 68 -13.34 2.71 4.86
C GLU A 68 -13.22 2.68 3.33
N GLU A 69 -12.82 3.79 2.72
CA GLU A 69 -12.57 3.87 1.28
C GLU A 69 -11.42 2.95 0.85
N ALA A 70 -10.34 2.88 1.63
CA ALA A 70 -9.21 1.99 1.35
C ALA A 70 -9.67 0.52 1.38
N MET A 71 -10.49 0.10 2.35
CA MET A 71 -11.03 -1.27 2.39
C MET A 71 -11.85 -1.63 1.14
N GLN A 72 -12.44 -0.65 0.47
CA GLN A 72 -13.20 -0.85 -0.77
C GLN A 72 -12.37 -0.71 -2.04
N HIS A 73 -11.10 -0.32 -1.93
CA HIS A 73 -10.22 -0.11 -3.06
C HIS A 73 -9.93 -1.43 -3.81
N PRO A 74 -9.87 -1.43 -5.15
CA PRO A 74 -9.64 -2.64 -5.94
C PRO A 74 -8.43 -3.47 -5.50
N TRP A 75 -7.33 -2.81 -5.13
CA TRP A 75 -6.12 -3.49 -4.66
C TRP A 75 -6.35 -4.40 -3.43
N LEU A 76 -7.16 -3.97 -2.46
CA LEU A 76 -7.47 -4.81 -1.29
C LEU A 76 -8.62 -5.77 -1.58
N ARG A 77 -9.60 -5.36 -2.40
CA ARG A 77 -10.74 -6.23 -2.74
C ARG A 77 -10.35 -7.40 -3.65
N SER A 78 -9.43 -7.22 -4.60
CA SER A 78 -9.01 -8.29 -5.51
C SER A 78 -8.17 -9.36 -4.81
N GLU A 79 -7.30 -8.95 -3.87
CA GLU A 79 -6.47 -9.89 -3.09
C GLU A 79 -7.28 -10.58 -1.99
N ALA A 80 -8.21 -9.86 -1.34
CA ALA A 80 -9.05 -10.44 -0.30
C ALA A 80 -9.91 -11.60 -0.83
N SER A 81 -10.44 -11.50 -2.06
CA SER A 81 -11.20 -12.61 -2.65
C SER A 81 -10.37 -13.88 -2.81
N HIS A 82 -9.13 -13.77 -3.30
CA HIS A 82 -8.26 -14.93 -3.49
C HIS A 82 -7.83 -15.56 -2.16
N LEU A 83 -7.48 -14.74 -1.15
CA LEU A 83 -7.12 -15.24 0.18
C LEU A 83 -8.30 -15.91 0.91
N THR A 84 -9.52 -15.38 0.77
CA THR A 84 -10.69 -16.01 1.40
C THR A 84 -11.05 -17.34 0.78
N GLU A 85 -10.88 -17.50 -0.54
CA GLU A 85 -11.13 -18.77 -1.23
C GLU A 85 -10.11 -19.83 -0.83
N GLU A 86 -8.83 -19.47 -0.73
CA GLU A 86 -7.76 -20.37 -0.31
C GLU A 86 -7.91 -20.80 1.16
N ILE A 87 -8.21 -19.85 2.06
CA ILE A 87 -8.41 -20.16 3.48
C ILE A 87 -9.66 -21.03 3.68
N ALA A 88 -10.77 -20.72 3.00
CA ALA A 88 -11.98 -21.53 3.07
C ALA A 88 -11.74 -22.95 2.55
N THR A 89 -11.02 -23.08 1.43
CA THR A 89 -10.65 -24.39 0.86
C THR A 89 -9.73 -25.17 1.81
N ALA A 90 -8.74 -24.51 2.41
CA ALA A 90 -7.82 -25.12 3.36
C ALA A 90 -8.51 -25.56 4.67
N GLN A 91 -9.52 -24.82 5.13
CA GLN A 91 -10.35 -25.21 6.28
C GLN A 91 -11.23 -26.42 5.96
N GLN A 92 -11.84 -26.43 4.78
CA GLN A 92 -12.73 -27.53 4.35
C GLN A 92 -11.98 -28.86 4.12
N LEU A 93 -10.74 -28.80 3.61
CA LEU A 93 -9.86 -29.98 3.49
C LEU A 93 -9.46 -30.56 4.85
N ARG A 94 -9.20 -29.70 5.84
CA ARG A 94 -8.89 -30.12 7.22
C ARG A 94 -10.09 -30.76 7.92
N GLU A 95 -11.30 -30.27 7.66
CA GLU A 95 -12.54 -30.82 8.23
C GLU A 95 -12.94 -32.17 7.58
N GLN A 96 -12.50 -32.44 6.36
CA GLN A 96 -12.74 -33.70 5.64
C GLN A 96 -11.73 -34.81 5.98
N GLY A 97 -10.76 -34.56 6.86
CA GLY A 97 -9.86 -35.59 7.37
C GLY A 97 -8.89 -36.18 6.34
N MET A 98 -8.43 -35.36 5.39
CA MET A 98 -7.44 -35.71 4.38
C MET A 98 -6.07 -35.12 4.68
#